data_AF-A0A0C2ZWN3-F1
#
_entry.id   AF-A0A0C2ZWN3-F1
#
_cell.length_a   1.000
_cell.length_b   1.000
_cell.length_c   1.000
_cell.angle_alpha   90.00
_cell.angle_beta   90.00
_cell.angle_gamma   90.00
#
_symmetry.space_group_name_H-M   'P 1'
#
loop_
_entity.id
_entity.type
_entity.pdbx_description
1 polymer ?
#
loop_
_entity_poly.entity_id
_entity_poly.type
_entity_poly.pdbx_seq_one_letter_code
_entity_poly.pdbx_strand_id
1 'polypeptide(L)'
;MISPAFVATCIAVARENIQGPTTEIDCSNPSSYDDTVSSTSSPQHSVSKPEAMFYYSGLPSSPRLVYRTGATPWTKPTGPEAYRVLKELRPVFGHKLNTVWKDLGPKVRDILDSVGVLWTTIDVIRFVKVGEGEAVGPVVLWISVAPETLFGEDAHTAAHGYLDLLREFGITDIEVEYRESIYIRSAGPNLLKPVWDLHPTVDVRGPFTPAFGLFIAAQATPHAEGTGGLYLAEGGDSKKVLLATARHVLFPPNEGPNVNYARTNISAPRHNVLLLDTKAFDNLIKSIKIRIAEHAIMAELYNRQIEKLQERKAGENEDEDDVQEAKEEWKKTQKLDEANEAMDALHKFHDEVTKKWRRPSQRVLGHIVRSPPITLGAGTEGFIEDFAIVELDSSKIGKAFRGNVIDLGTF
;
A
#
# COMPACT_ATOMS: atom_id res chain seq x y z
N MET A 1 -16.79 12.36 13.99
CA MET A 1 -16.95 13.82 13.84
C MET A 1 -15.63 14.42 13.42
N ILE A 2 -15.64 15.06 12.25
CA ILE A 2 -14.54 15.88 11.74
C ILE A 2 -14.19 17.02 12.73
N SER A 3 -12.90 17.33 12.89
CA SER A 3 -12.50 18.39 13.83
C SER A 3 -12.75 19.79 13.24
N PRO A 4 -13.24 20.76 14.04
CA PRO A 4 -13.43 22.14 13.57
C PRO A 4 -12.14 22.77 13.01
N ALA A 5 -10.99 22.44 13.61
CA ALA A 5 -9.69 22.89 13.14
C ALA A 5 -9.37 22.38 11.72
N PHE A 6 -9.67 21.11 11.43
CA PHE A 6 -9.45 20.55 10.10
C PHE A 6 -10.40 21.17 9.06
N VAL A 7 -11.67 21.41 9.42
CA VAL A 7 -12.62 22.12 8.55
C VAL A 7 -12.11 23.53 8.22
N ALA A 8 -11.60 24.26 9.22
CA ALA A 8 -11.02 25.59 9.01
C ALA A 8 -9.83 25.55 8.02
N THR A 9 -8.97 24.53 8.13
CA THR A 9 -7.88 24.31 7.15
C THR A 9 -8.42 24.05 5.74
N CYS A 10 -9.48 23.26 5.60
CA CYS A 10 -10.10 23.00 4.30
C CYS A 10 -10.65 24.30 3.68
N ILE A 11 -11.33 25.13 4.48
CA ILE A 11 -11.85 26.43 4.04
C ILE A 11 -10.71 27.37 3.62
N ALA A 12 -9.60 27.40 4.35
CA ALA A 12 -8.42 28.19 3.96
C ALA A 12 -7.87 27.76 2.59
N VAL A 13 -7.69 26.44 2.38
CA VAL A 13 -7.24 25.87 1.10
C VAL A 13 -8.19 26.24 -0.05
N ALA A 14 -9.50 26.21 0.18
CA ALA A 14 -10.49 26.60 -0.83
C ALA A 14 -10.41 28.09 -1.17
N ARG A 15 -10.18 28.97 -0.18
CA ARG A 15 -9.99 30.41 -0.40
C ARG A 15 -8.72 30.72 -1.18
N GLU A 16 -7.60 30.08 -0.84
CA GLU A 16 -6.34 30.21 -1.58
C GLU A 16 -6.46 29.74 -3.03
N ASN A 17 -7.29 28.72 -3.28
CA ASN A 17 -7.55 28.26 -4.65
C ASN A 17 -8.27 29.31 -5.52
N ILE A 18 -9.00 30.23 -4.89
CA ILE A 18 -9.70 31.35 -5.56
C ILE A 18 -8.78 32.57 -5.68
N GLN A 19 -7.83 32.76 -4.76
CA GLN A 19 -7.05 34.00 -4.62
C GLN A 19 -5.55 33.90 -5.04
N GLY A 20 -5.05 32.70 -5.35
CA GLY A 20 -3.61 32.48 -5.60
C GLY A 20 -2.81 32.33 -4.29
N PRO A 21 -1.62 31.68 -4.32
CA PRO A 21 -1.01 31.13 -3.12
C PRO A 21 -0.25 32.18 -2.28
N THR A 22 -0.43 32.11 -0.95
CA THR A 22 0.48 32.69 0.06
C THR A 22 0.88 31.57 1.01
N THR A 23 2.18 31.27 1.14
CA THR A 23 2.71 30.15 1.93
C THR A 23 3.35 30.61 3.24
N GLU A 24 3.01 29.96 4.36
CA GLU A 24 3.93 29.71 5.48
C GLU A 24 3.68 28.31 6.08
N ILE A 25 4.76 27.55 6.29
CA ILE A 25 4.79 26.23 6.94
C ILE A 25 5.70 26.36 8.16
N ASP A 26 5.28 25.80 9.30
CA ASP A 26 6.17 25.52 10.43
C ASP A 26 6.02 24.06 10.89
N CYS A 27 7.14 23.44 11.26
CA CYS A 27 7.26 22.06 11.72
C CYS A 27 8.13 22.05 12.97
N SER A 28 7.69 21.34 14.02
CA SER A 28 8.58 20.85 15.07
C SER A 28 8.02 19.60 15.75
N ASN A 29 8.94 18.67 16.01
CA ASN A 29 8.89 17.43 16.82
C ASN A 29 10.06 17.55 17.84
N PRO A 30 10.43 16.57 18.71
CA PRO A 30 9.78 15.34 19.23
C PRO A 30 10.00 15.14 20.76
N SER A 31 9.61 14.00 21.35
CA SER A 31 10.35 13.42 22.50
C SER A 31 10.09 11.91 22.73
N SER A 32 11.04 11.29 23.45
CA SER A 32 11.37 9.86 23.63
C SER A 32 10.85 9.24 24.93
N TYR A 33 10.82 7.90 25.00
CA TYR A 33 10.69 7.14 26.26
C TYR A 33 11.78 6.07 26.40
N ASP A 34 12.12 5.78 27.67
CA ASP A 34 13.21 4.92 28.17
C ASP A 34 12.61 3.67 28.86
N ASP A 35 13.28 2.52 28.76
CA ASP A 35 12.79 1.20 29.18
C ASP A 35 13.31 0.76 30.58
N THR A 36 12.45 0.10 31.37
CA THR A 36 12.81 -0.55 32.64
C THR A 36 12.75 -2.09 32.51
N VAL A 37 13.79 -2.80 32.95
CA VAL A 37 13.89 -4.27 32.87
C VAL A 37 13.45 -4.95 34.17
N SER A 38 12.52 -5.91 34.07
CA SER A 38 12.26 -6.94 35.09
C SER A 38 12.70 -8.32 34.60
N SER A 39 13.22 -9.13 35.51
CA SER A 39 13.80 -10.46 35.29
C SER A 39 12.88 -11.55 35.82
N THR A 40 12.30 -12.35 34.91
CA THR A 40 11.67 -13.64 35.22
C THR A 40 12.46 -14.75 34.54
N SER A 41 12.58 -15.88 35.21
CA SER A 41 13.26 -17.09 34.74
C SER A 41 12.69 -17.55 33.39
N SER A 42 13.56 -17.75 32.40
CA SER A 42 13.16 -18.15 31.06
C SER A 42 12.47 -19.53 31.04
N PRO A 43 11.32 -19.67 30.35
CA PRO A 43 10.69 -20.96 30.07
C PRO A 43 11.62 -21.90 29.30
N GLN A 44 11.35 -23.20 29.38
CA GLN A 44 12.10 -24.22 28.64
C GLN A 44 12.02 -23.90 27.14
N HIS A 45 13.14 -24.01 26.40
CA HIS A 45 13.23 -23.67 24.97
C HIS A 45 13.16 -22.18 24.57
N SER A 46 13.10 -21.24 25.53
CA SER A 46 13.21 -19.81 25.21
C SER A 46 14.65 -19.35 25.01
N VAL A 47 14.91 -18.58 23.95
CA VAL A 47 16.21 -17.95 23.70
C VAL A 47 16.51 -16.85 24.74
N SER A 48 17.79 -16.61 25.02
CA SER A 48 18.17 -15.55 25.96
C SER A 48 17.77 -14.16 25.43
N LYS A 49 17.45 -13.19 26.29
CA LYS A 49 17.12 -11.81 25.85
C LYS A 49 18.20 -11.21 24.91
N PRO A 50 19.52 -11.36 25.19
CA PRO A 50 20.55 -10.86 24.29
C PRO A 50 20.58 -11.59 22.94
N GLU A 51 20.37 -12.90 22.93
CA GLU A 51 20.28 -13.69 21.70
C GLU A 51 19.07 -13.26 20.87
N ALA A 52 17.89 -13.16 21.48
CA ALA A 52 16.66 -12.69 20.85
C ALA A 52 16.86 -11.37 20.10
N MET A 53 17.56 -10.43 20.73
CA MET A 53 17.77 -9.08 20.19
C MET A 53 18.88 -9.02 19.13
N PHE A 54 19.94 -9.82 19.25
CA PHE A 54 21.16 -9.62 18.47
C PHE A 54 21.47 -10.76 17.49
N TYR A 55 20.71 -11.84 17.47
CA TYR A 55 20.94 -12.98 16.58
C TYR A 55 20.95 -12.62 15.09
N TYR A 56 20.10 -11.67 14.67
CA TYR A 56 19.98 -11.20 13.28
C TYR A 56 20.69 -9.87 13.01
N SER A 57 21.73 -9.54 13.79
CA SER A 57 22.53 -8.32 13.57
C SER A 57 23.02 -8.25 12.12
N GLY A 58 22.94 -7.07 11.49
CA GLY A 58 23.32 -6.87 10.08
C GLY A 58 22.14 -6.85 9.10
N LEU A 59 20.97 -7.36 9.48
CA LEU A 59 19.77 -7.23 8.67
C LEU A 59 19.10 -5.85 8.84
N PRO A 60 18.53 -5.25 7.77
CA PRO A 60 17.95 -3.91 7.84
C PRO A 60 16.86 -3.73 8.90
N SER A 61 16.02 -4.75 9.12
CA SER A 61 14.95 -4.70 10.12
C SER A 61 15.36 -5.19 11.51
N SER A 62 16.56 -5.77 11.66
CA SER A 62 17.06 -6.37 12.91
C SER A 62 15.96 -7.12 13.69
N PRO A 63 15.31 -8.13 13.08
CA PRO A 63 14.15 -8.78 13.67
C PRO A 63 14.52 -9.49 14.97
N ARG A 64 13.53 -9.67 15.87
CA ARG A 64 13.72 -10.40 17.12
C ARG A 64 13.56 -11.90 16.89
N LEU A 65 14.54 -12.70 17.33
CA LEU A 65 14.47 -14.16 17.30
C LEU A 65 13.54 -14.66 18.42
N VAL A 66 12.62 -15.56 18.06
CA VAL A 66 11.69 -16.23 18.99
C VAL A 66 12.21 -17.62 19.34
N TYR A 67 12.58 -18.40 18.33
CA TYR A 67 12.99 -19.79 18.48
C TYR A 67 13.89 -20.21 17.31
N ARG A 68 14.81 -21.14 17.54
CA ARG A 68 15.62 -21.78 16.50
C ARG A 68 15.95 -23.23 16.83
N THR A 69 16.07 -24.07 15.82
CA THR A 69 16.47 -25.49 15.98
C THR A 69 17.98 -25.71 15.84
N GLY A 70 18.73 -24.73 15.32
CA GLY A 70 20.17 -24.86 15.09
C GLY A 70 20.94 -25.19 16.35
N ALA A 71 21.81 -26.20 16.28
CA ALA A 71 22.53 -26.73 17.44
C ALA A 71 23.72 -25.85 17.88
N THR A 72 24.19 -24.94 17.01
CA THR A 72 25.31 -24.06 17.32
C THR A 72 24.92 -23.05 18.40
N PRO A 73 25.61 -23.00 19.57
CA PRO A 73 25.31 -22.02 20.59
C PRO A 73 25.55 -20.59 20.10
N TRP A 74 24.65 -19.66 20.47
CA TRP A 74 24.91 -18.24 20.25
C TRP A 74 25.81 -17.73 21.37
N THR A 75 26.91 -17.06 21.00
CA THR A 75 27.85 -16.49 21.96
C THR A 75 27.70 -14.98 21.97
N LYS A 76 27.41 -14.42 23.15
CA LYS A 76 27.41 -12.97 23.35
C LYS A 76 28.84 -12.45 23.17
N PRO A 77 29.08 -11.46 22.29
CA PRO A 77 30.40 -10.82 22.19
C PRO A 77 30.80 -10.19 23.54
N THR A 78 32.04 -10.41 23.98
CA THR A 78 32.59 -9.91 25.25
C THR A 78 33.94 -9.23 25.04
N GLY A 79 34.20 -8.15 25.78
CA GLY A 79 35.49 -7.44 25.77
C GLY A 79 35.46 -6.11 25.00
N PRO A 80 36.61 -5.42 24.88
CA PRO A 80 36.72 -4.11 24.22
C PRO A 80 36.40 -4.16 22.71
N GLU A 81 36.58 -5.32 22.07
CA GLU A 81 36.31 -5.56 20.65
C GLU A 81 35.07 -6.46 20.44
N ALA A 82 34.06 -6.31 21.29
CA ALA A 82 32.81 -7.07 21.28
C ALA A 82 31.88 -6.71 20.11
N TYR A 83 32.40 -6.71 18.88
CA TYR A 83 31.61 -6.48 17.68
C TYR A 83 30.59 -7.61 17.48
N ARG A 84 29.39 -7.23 17.02
CA ARG A 84 28.35 -8.20 16.69
C ARG A 84 28.72 -8.90 15.39
N VAL A 85 28.47 -10.20 15.34
CA VAL A 85 28.58 -10.97 14.10
C VAL A 85 27.42 -10.57 13.18
N LEU A 86 27.73 -9.95 12.05
CA LEU A 86 26.73 -9.49 11.10
C LEU A 86 26.33 -10.62 10.15
N LYS A 87 25.04 -10.77 9.90
CA LYS A 87 24.45 -11.74 8.98
C LYS A 87 24.03 -11.09 7.66
N GLU A 88 24.21 -11.82 6.58
CA GLU A 88 23.71 -11.52 5.24
C GLU A 88 22.76 -12.63 4.78
N LEU A 89 21.64 -12.26 4.14
CA LEU A 89 20.69 -13.19 3.55
C LEU A 89 21.17 -13.66 2.18
N ARG A 90 21.15 -14.99 1.95
CA ARG A 90 21.45 -15.59 0.65
C ARG A 90 20.31 -16.49 0.17
N PRO A 91 20.01 -16.49 -1.14
CA PRO A 91 19.03 -17.40 -1.72
C PRO A 91 19.53 -18.85 -1.67
N VAL A 92 18.59 -19.80 -1.70
CA VAL A 92 18.87 -21.24 -1.74
C VAL A 92 18.78 -21.75 -3.17
N PHE A 93 19.90 -22.22 -3.71
CA PHE A 93 19.97 -22.86 -5.02
C PHE A 93 20.42 -24.32 -4.89
N GLY A 94 20.01 -25.16 -5.85
CA GLY A 94 20.43 -26.55 -5.95
C GLY A 94 19.96 -27.47 -4.82
N HIS A 95 19.04 -27.01 -3.96
CA HIS A 95 18.52 -27.79 -2.84
C HIS A 95 17.25 -28.53 -3.23
N LYS A 96 16.98 -29.68 -2.60
CA LYS A 96 15.77 -30.48 -2.88
C LYS A 96 14.46 -29.69 -2.67
N LEU A 97 14.46 -28.74 -1.74
CA LEU A 97 13.32 -27.82 -1.58
C LEU A 97 12.95 -27.10 -2.87
N ASN A 98 13.93 -26.69 -3.69
CA ASN A 98 13.65 -25.94 -4.92
C ASN A 98 12.73 -26.72 -5.88
N THR A 99 12.73 -28.05 -5.84
CA THR A 99 11.89 -28.90 -6.70
C THR A 99 10.56 -29.26 -6.03
N VAL A 100 10.53 -29.50 -4.71
CA VAL A 100 9.33 -29.98 -4.01
C VAL A 100 8.50 -28.87 -3.35
N TRP A 101 8.98 -27.61 -3.31
CA TRP A 101 8.35 -26.53 -2.55
C TRP A 101 6.89 -26.26 -2.94
N LYS A 102 6.52 -26.46 -4.21
CA LYS A 102 5.14 -26.24 -4.68
C LYS A 102 4.14 -27.15 -3.97
N ASP A 103 4.54 -28.37 -3.65
CA ASP A 103 3.70 -29.38 -2.98
C ASP A 103 3.90 -29.35 -1.46
N LEU A 104 5.13 -29.10 -1.00
CA LEU A 104 5.49 -29.06 0.41
C LEU A 104 5.02 -27.77 1.10
N GLY A 105 5.20 -26.61 0.48
CA GLY A 105 4.89 -25.30 1.07
C GLY A 105 3.45 -25.17 1.60
N PRO A 106 2.41 -25.60 0.85
CA PRO A 106 1.04 -25.65 1.36
C PRO A 106 0.88 -26.50 2.63
N LYS A 107 1.57 -27.66 2.71
CA LYS A 107 1.52 -28.52 3.91
C LYS A 107 2.19 -27.87 5.12
N VAL A 108 3.29 -27.14 4.91
CA VAL A 108 3.95 -26.36 5.98
C VAL A 108 2.99 -25.33 6.55
N ARG A 109 2.29 -24.60 5.67
CA ARG A 109 1.24 -23.66 6.07
C ARG A 109 0.16 -24.35 6.90
N ASP A 110 -0.36 -25.47 6.42
CA ASP A 110 -1.47 -26.17 7.09
C ASP A 110 -1.09 -26.65 8.50
N ILE A 111 0.18 -27.04 8.72
CA ILE A 111 0.70 -27.34 10.07
C ILE A 111 0.69 -26.09 10.94
N LEU A 112 1.24 -24.97 10.47
CA LEU A 112 1.27 -23.72 11.23
C LEU A 112 -0.14 -23.24 11.61
N ASP A 113 -1.09 -23.35 10.68
CA ASP A 113 -2.50 -23.03 10.90
C ASP A 113 -3.13 -23.98 11.93
N SER A 114 -2.84 -25.28 11.87
CA SER A 114 -3.39 -26.28 12.80
C SER A 114 -2.92 -26.11 14.24
N VAL A 115 -1.70 -25.57 14.43
CA VAL A 115 -1.12 -25.26 15.75
C VAL A 115 -1.52 -23.86 16.23
N GLY A 116 -2.24 -23.09 15.40
CA GLY A 116 -2.71 -21.74 15.75
C GLY A 116 -1.60 -20.68 15.74
N VAL A 117 -0.50 -20.92 15.02
CA VAL A 117 0.59 -19.95 14.91
C VAL A 117 0.13 -18.78 14.04
N LEU A 118 0.22 -17.55 14.56
CA LEU A 118 -0.09 -16.32 13.80
C LEU A 118 1.09 -15.92 12.89
N TRP A 119 1.37 -16.76 11.89
CA TRP A 119 2.47 -16.57 10.94
C TRP A 119 2.13 -15.55 9.84
N THR A 120 3.15 -14.91 9.28
CA THR A 120 3.01 -13.84 8.27
C THR A 120 3.82 -14.08 7.01
N THR A 121 5.02 -14.64 7.11
CA THR A 121 5.86 -15.07 5.96
C THR A 121 6.56 -16.37 6.26
N ILE A 122 6.88 -17.13 5.20
CA ILE A 122 7.68 -18.34 5.24
C ILE A 122 8.75 -18.19 4.16
N ASP A 123 9.99 -18.01 4.59
CA ASP A 123 11.12 -17.73 3.70
C ASP A 123 12.11 -18.91 3.75
N VAL A 124 12.60 -19.38 2.60
CA VAL A 124 13.66 -20.41 2.51
C VAL A 124 14.96 -19.72 2.13
N ILE A 125 15.90 -19.64 3.07
CA ILE A 125 17.09 -18.79 2.95
C ILE A 125 18.33 -19.48 3.52
N ARG A 126 19.49 -18.86 3.33
CA ARG A 126 20.72 -19.12 4.10
C ARG A 126 21.21 -17.84 4.76
N PHE A 127 21.85 -17.99 5.91
CA PHE A 127 22.60 -16.92 6.54
C PHE A 127 24.10 -17.13 6.32
N VAL A 128 24.78 -16.07 5.88
CA VAL A 128 26.25 -16.01 5.81
C VAL A 128 26.73 -14.92 6.74
N LYS A 129 27.89 -15.09 7.37
CA LYS A 129 28.51 -14.03 8.18
C LYS A 129 29.25 -13.07 7.28
N VAL A 130 29.04 -11.77 7.46
CA VAL A 130 29.73 -10.74 6.67
C VAL A 130 31.24 -10.87 6.84
N GLY A 131 31.97 -10.97 5.73
CA GLY A 131 33.43 -11.07 5.70
C GLY A 131 33.97 -12.51 5.71
N GLU A 132 33.15 -13.50 6.03
CA GLU A 132 33.43 -14.90 5.73
C GLU A 132 32.90 -15.19 4.32
N GLY A 133 33.71 -15.75 3.41
CA GLY A 133 33.37 -15.91 1.98
C GLY A 133 32.20 -16.86 1.67
N GLU A 134 32.36 -17.76 0.70
CA GLU A 134 31.30 -18.71 0.28
C GLU A 134 30.96 -19.81 1.31
N ALA A 135 31.14 -19.57 2.61
CA ALA A 135 30.73 -20.52 3.64
C ALA A 135 29.19 -20.62 3.64
N VAL A 136 28.68 -21.70 3.06
CA VAL A 136 27.25 -21.96 2.90
C VAL A 136 26.68 -22.43 4.25
N GLY A 137 26.17 -21.50 5.06
CA GLY A 137 25.40 -21.82 6.27
C GLY A 137 24.20 -22.73 5.95
N PRO A 138 23.60 -23.42 6.94
CA PRO A 138 22.51 -24.38 6.72
C PRO A 138 21.32 -23.72 6.00
N VAL A 139 20.52 -24.53 5.30
CA VAL A 139 19.23 -24.03 4.79
C VAL A 139 18.35 -23.74 5.98
N VAL A 140 17.80 -22.55 6.05
CA VAL A 140 16.90 -22.13 7.11
C VAL A 140 15.51 -21.91 6.53
N LEU A 141 14.53 -22.59 7.11
CA LEU A 141 13.14 -22.17 7.01
C LEU A 141 12.90 -21.06 8.03
N TRP A 142 12.80 -19.84 7.54
CA TRP A 142 12.69 -18.63 8.34
C TRP A 142 11.24 -18.15 8.36
N ILE A 143 10.58 -18.37 9.49
CA ILE A 143 9.13 -18.14 9.66
C ILE A 143 8.94 -16.85 10.44
N SER A 144 8.14 -15.94 9.88
CA SER A 144 7.76 -14.69 10.55
C SER A 144 6.45 -14.86 11.30
N VAL A 145 6.38 -14.36 12.52
CA VAL A 145 5.18 -14.35 13.37
C VAL A 145 4.88 -12.94 13.87
N ALA A 146 3.61 -12.66 14.15
CA ALA A 146 3.25 -11.37 14.74
C ALA A 146 3.96 -11.17 16.10
N PRO A 147 4.43 -9.96 16.41
CA PRO A 147 5.10 -9.68 17.69
C PRO A 147 4.26 -10.12 18.89
N GLU A 148 4.90 -10.73 19.88
CA GLU A 148 4.29 -11.17 21.14
C GLU A 148 3.18 -12.22 21.01
N THR A 149 3.09 -12.92 19.87
CA THR A 149 2.04 -13.93 19.63
C THR A 149 2.48 -15.39 19.73
N LEU A 150 3.79 -15.66 19.74
CA LEU A 150 4.32 -17.03 19.81
C LEU A 150 5.39 -17.16 20.89
N PHE A 151 5.19 -18.12 21.80
CA PHE A 151 6.14 -18.47 22.85
C PHE A 151 7.09 -19.60 22.42
N GLY A 152 8.25 -19.71 23.08
CA GLY A 152 9.30 -20.66 22.68
C GLY A 152 8.88 -22.13 22.70
N GLU A 153 8.01 -22.54 23.63
CA GLU A 153 7.52 -23.92 23.75
C GLU A 153 6.57 -24.30 22.60
N ASP A 154 5.65 -23.41 22.23
CA ASP A 154 4.76 -23.58 21.09
C ASP A 154 5.54 -23.56 19.77
N ALA A 155 6.52 -22.66 19.66
CA ALA A 155 7.43 -22.60 18.52
C ALA A 155 8.26 -23.88 18.36
N HIS A 156 8.72 -24.45 19.47
CA HIS A 156 9.43 -25.73 19.50
C HIS A 156 8.55 -26.87 18.98
N THR A 157 7.32 -26.97 19.48
CA THR A 157 6.35 -27.99 19.06
C THR A 157 6.03 -27.87 17.57
N ALA A 158 5.74 -26.66 17.09
CA ALA A 158 5.46 -26.38 15.69
C ALA A 158 6.67 -26.69 14.78
N ALA A 159 7.89 -26.32 15.21
CA ALA A 159 9.11 -26.61 14.48
C ALA A 159 9.33 -28.12 14.28
N HIS A 160 9.09 -28.93 15.31
CA HIS A 160 9.31 -30.37 15.24
C HIS A 160 8.27 -31.08 14.38
N GLY A 161 7.00 -30.66 14.43
CA GLY A 161 5.97 -31.17 13.51
C GLY A 161 6.32 -30.93 12.04
N TYR A 162 6.93 -29.77 11.73
CA TYR A 162 7.45 -29.49 10.40
C TYR A 162 8.69 -30.32 10.04
N LEU A 163 9.65 -30.49 10.95
CA LEU A 163 10.85 -31.29 10.70
C LEU A 163 10.50 -32.75 10.40
N ASP A 164 9.44 -33.27 11.02
CA ASP A 164 8.92 -34.61 10.72
C ASP A 164 8.31 -34.66 9.31
N LEU A 165 7.51 -33.66 8.93
CA LEU A 165 6.98 -33.54 7.55
C LEU A 165 8.11 -33.47 6.52
N LEU A 166 9.15 -32.68 6.75
CA LEU A 166 10.30 -32.61 5.84
C LEU A 166 10.98 -33.96 5.64
N ARG A 167 11.05 -34.77 6.71
CA ARG A 167 11.66 -36.09 6.68
C ARG A 167 10.88 -37.05 5.79
N GLU A 168 9.56 -36.94 5.72
CA GLU A 168 8.73 -37.69 4.75
C GLU A 168 9.10 -37.36 3.31
N PHE A 169 9.51 -36.12 3.05
CA PHE A 169 10.04 -35.69 1.75
C PHE A 169 11.53 -36.01 1.58
N GLY A 170 12.16 -36.72 2.52
CA GLY A 170 13.57 -37.08 2.53
C GLY A 170 14.47 -35.84 2.56
N ILE A 171 14.11 -34.83 3.35
CA ILE A 171 14.88 -33.61 3.59
C ILE A 171 15.22 -33.55 5.07
N THR A 172 16.51 -33.45 5.38
CA THR A 172 17.00 -33.50 6.78
C THR A 172 18.03 -32.42 7.09
N ASP A 173 18.44 -31.64 6.09
CA ASP A 173 19.48 -30.62 6.12
C ASP A 173 18.90 -29.20 6.20
N ILE A 174 17.85 -29.04 7.01
CA ILE A 174 17.17 -27.76 7.24
C ILE A 174 17.09 -27.45 8.73
N GLU A 175 17.32 -26.19 9.07
CA GLU A 175 16.99 -25.61 10.37
C GLU A 175 15.71 -24.76 10.29
N VAL A 176 14.97 -24.65 11.39
CA VAL A 176 13.80 -23.78 11.51
C VAL A 176 14.14 -22.64 12.44
N GLU A 177 13.80 -21.42 12.02
CA GLU A 177 13.94 -20.24 12.86
C GLU A 177 12.65 -19.41 12.81
N TYR A 178 12.14 -19.00 13.97
CA TYR A 178 11.02 -18.09 14.12
C TYR A 178 11.51 -16.70 14.47
N ARG A 179 10.98 -15.68 13.79
CA ARG A 179 11.23 -14.28 14.08
C ARG A 179 9.95 -13.48 14.24
N GLU A 180 9.99 -12.44 15.06
CA GLU A 180 8.92 -11.44 15.09
C GLU A 180 9.03 -10.54 13.86
N SER A 181 7.95 -10.45 13.09
CA SER A 181 7.84 -9.53 11.97
C SER A 181 6.39 -9.25 11.63
N ILE A 182 6.13 -8.01 11.18
CA ILE A 182 4.85 -7.62 10.61
C ILE A 182 5.00 -7.63 9.10
N TYR A 183 4.26 -8.51 8.42
CA TYR A 183 4.18 -8.46 6.97
C TYR A 183 3.46 -7.18 6.54
N ILE A 184 4.22 -6.30 5.87
CA ILE A 184 3.66 -5.16 5.16
C ILE A 184 3.73 -5.50 3.68
N ARG A 185 2.57 -5.74 3.07
CA ARG A 185 2.47 -5.93 1.63
C ARG A 185 3.06 -4.70 0.93
N SER A 186 4.17 -4.88 0.21
CA SER A 186 4.79 -3.78 -0.55
C SER A 186 3.95 -3.39 -1.76
N ALA A 187 3.11 -4.29 -2.28
CA ALA A 187 2.05 -3.92 -3.22
C ALA A 187 1.07 -3.03 -2.45
N GLY A 188 1.08 -1.74 -2.77
CA GLY A 188 0.17 -0.80 -2.13
C GLY A 188 -1.32 -1.10 -2.34
N PRO A 189 -2.21 -0.21 -1.91
CA PRO A 189 -3.65 -0.45 -1.90
C PRO A 189 -4.22 -0.81 -3.29
N ASN A 190 -5.32 -1.57 -3.28
CA ASN A 190 -6.09 -1.86 -4.48
C ASN A 190 -6.75 -0.58 -4.99
N LEU A 191 -6.87 -0.43 -6.32
CA LEU A 191 -7.79 0.51 -6.91
C LEU A 191 -9.18 0.33 -6.30
N LEU A 192 -9.88 1.44 -6.20
CA LEU A 192 -11.18 1.57 -5.63
C LEU A 192 -12.25 1.24 -6.68
N LYS A 193 -13.36 0.68 -6.24
CA LYS A 193 -14.52 0.52 -7.13
C LYS A 193 -15.11 1.90 -7.46
N PRO A 194 -15.56 2.14 -8.70
CA PRO A 194 -16.46 3.25 -9.00
C PRO A 194 -17.66 3.24 -8.05
N VAL A 195 -18.21 4.42 -7.79
CA VAL A 195 -19.38 4.62 -6.94
C VAL A 195 -20.50 5.25 -7.76
N TRP A 196 -21.73 5.14 -7.26
CA TRP A 196 -22.87 5.84 -7.86
C TRP A 196 -22.75 7.36 -7.68
N ASP A 197 -23.44 8.10 -8.54
CA ASP A 197 -23.51 9.57 -8.59
C ASP A 197 -23.93 10.22 -7.26
N LEU A 198 -24.79 9.57 -6.48
CA LEU A 198 -25.20 10.06 -5.16
C LEU A 198 -24.15 9.86 -4.06
N HIS A 199 -23.05 9.14 -4.32
CA HIS A 199 -22.05 8.90 -3.29
C HIS A 199 -21.22 10.16 -3.04
N PRO A 200 -21.04 10.63 -1.80
CA PRO A 200 -20.37 11.91 -1.51
C PRO A 200 -18.92 12.09 -1.99
N THR A 201 -18.29 11.02 -2.47
CA THR A 201 -16.88 11.03 -2.91
C THR A 201 -16.75 10.91 -4.42
N VAL A 202 -17.86 10.82 -5.16
CA VAL A 202 -17.86 10.48 -6.59
C VAL A 202 -16.92 11.40 -7.39
N ASP A 203 -16.95 12.71 -7.11
CA ASP A 203 -16.18 13.73 -7.85
C ASP A 203 -14.66 13.62 -7.66
N VAL A 204 -14.22 13.00 -6.57
CA VAL A 204 -12.81 12.95 -6.15
C VAL A 204 -12.26 11.53 -6.10
N ARG A 205 -13.10 10.53 -6.34
CA ARG A 205 -12.72 9.11 -6.28
C ARG A 205 -12.14 8.62 -7.59
N GLY A 206 -12.58 9.17 -8.72
CA GLY A 206 -12.24 8.77 -10.08
C GLY A 206 -10.76 8.38 -10.28
N PRO A 207 -9.79 9.21 -9.86
CA PRO A 207 -8.36 8.93 -10.04
C PRO A 207 -7.83 7.66 -9.34
N PHE A 208 -8.57 7.11 -8.38
CA PHE A 208 -8.24 5.84 -7.72
C PHE A 208 -9.06 4.66 -8.24
N THR A 209 -9.90 4.85 -9.26
CA THR A 209 -10.73 3.79 -9.86
C THR A 209 -10.12 3.30 -11.16
N PRO A 210 -10.45 2.07 -11.62
CA PRO A 210 -10.00 1.57 -12.91
C PRO A 210 -10.75 2.18 -14.11
N ALA A 211 -11.52 3.25 -13.93
CA ALA A 211 -12.10 3.96 -15.07
C ALA A 211 -10.99 4.45 -16.02
N PHE A 212 -11.35 4.66 -17.29
CA PHE A 212 -10.44 5.20 -18.29
C PHE A 212 -9.82 6.53 -17.87
N GLY A 213 -8.60 6.77 -18.35
CA GLY A 213 -7.88 8.02 -18.07
C GLY A 213 -7.12 8.01 -16.75
N LEU A 214 -6.64 6.85 -16.29
CA LEU A 214 -5.74 6.79 -15.13
C LEU A 214 -4.55 7.73 -15.34
N PHE A 215 -4.33 8.67 -14.43
CA PHE A 215 -3.13 9.49 -14.44
C PHE A 215 -1.92 8.61 -14.11
N ILE A 216 -0.99 8.51 -15.04
CA ILE A 216 0.20 7.67 -14.91
C ILE A 216 1.46 8.42 -15.29
N ALA A 217 2.57 7.97 -14.70
CA ALA A 217 3.91 8.42 -15.06
C ALA A 217 4.91 7.25 -14.91
N ALA A 218 6.03 7.31 -15.62
CA ALA A 218 7.14 6.41 -15.33
C ALA A 218 7.73 6.74 -13.96
N GLN A 219 8.09 5.73 -13.16
CA GLN A 219 8.70 5.97 -11.85
C GLN A 219 10.03 6.75 -11.94
N ALA A 220 10.75 6.61 -13.06
CA ALA A 220 12.01 7.29 -13.30
C ALA A 220 11.83 8.77 -13.71
N THR A 221 10.68 9.12 -14.29
CA THR A 221 10.35 10.47 -14.78
C THR A 221 8.96 10.86 -14.27
N PRO A 222 8.77 10.96 -12.93
CA PRO A 222 7.44 11.12 -12.35
C PRO A 222 6.77 12.43 -12.76
N HIS A 223 7.55 13.46 -13.11
CA HIS A 223 7.06 14.77 -13.58
C HIS A 223 6.45 14.76 -14.99
N ALA A 224 6.66 13.69 -15.77
CA ALA A 224 6.08 13.53 -17.09
C ALA A 224 4.80 12.69 -17.00
N GLU A 225 3.71 13.37 -16.68
CA GLU A 225 2.41 12.72 -16.53
C GLU A 225 1.65 12.63 -17.86
N GLY A 226 0.87 11.57 -17.95
CA GLY A 226 -0.12 11.38 -19.00
C GLY A 226 -1.20 10.41 -18.54
N THR A 227 -1.97 9.90 -19.48
CA THR A 227 -3.09 9.01 -19.16
C THR A 227 -2.87 7.60 -19.66
N GLY A 228 -3.31 6.63 -18.87
CA GLY A 228 -3.62 5.30 -19.35
C GLY A 228 -4.78 5.39 -20.34
N GLY A 229 -4.61 4.77 -21.51
CA GLY A 229 -5.66 4.65 -22.52
C GLY A 229 -6.60 3.52 -22.17
N LEU A 230 -6.56 2.44 -22.95
CA LEU A 230 -7.46 1.30 -22.81
C LEU A 230 -6.77 0.07 -22.22
N TYR A 231 -7.57 -0.77 -21.57
CA TYR A 231 -7.12 -2.05 -21.05
C TYR A 231 -7.23 -3.13 -22.12
N LEU A 232 -6.21 -3.99 -22.16
CA LEU A 232 -6.12 -5.14 -23.04
C LEU A 232 -6.01 -6.41 -22.18
N ALA A 233 -6.67 -7.49 -22.60
CA ALA A 233 -6.36 -8.82 -22.09
C ALA A 233 -5.15 -9.37 -22.85
N GLU A 234 -4.24 -10.05 -22.17
CA GLU A 234 -3.11 -10.74 -22.84
C GLU A 234 -3.62 -11.85 -23.80
N GLY A 235 -4.81 -12.41 -23.53
CA GLY A 235 -5.45 -13.46 -24.32
C GLY A 235 -5.13 -14.87 -23.83
N GLY A 236 -5.76 -15.87 -24.45
CA GLY A 236 -5.68 -17.27 -24.02
C GLY A 236 -6.22 -17.48 -22.60
N ASP A 237 -5.55 -18.33 -21.82
CA ASP A 237 -5.90 -18.59 -20.40
C ASP A 237 -5.29 -17.57 -19.42
N SER A 238 -4.61 -16.55 -19.93
CA SER A 238 -3.96 -15.54 -19.08
C SER A 238 -4.96 -14.62 -18.41
N LYS A 239 -4.76 -14.38 -17.12
CA LYS A 239 -5.53 -13.41 -16.32
C LYS A 239 -4.88 -12.03 -16.25
N LYS A 240 -3.82 -11.80 -17.03
CA LYS A 240 -3.11 -10.52 -17.02
C LYS A 240 -3.93 -9.45 -17.72
N VAL A 241 -3.94 -8.28 -17.10
CA VAL A 241 -4.50 -7.06 -17.68
C VAL A 241 -3.33 -6.17 -18.06
N LEU A 242 -3.32 -5.76 -19.32
CA LEU A 242 -2.37 -4.81 -19.86
C LEU A 242 -3.05 -3.45 -20.02
N LEU A 243 -2.29 -2.38 -19.93
CA LEU A 243 -2.71 -1.01 -20.19
C LEU A 243 -1.92 -0.46 -21.36
N ALA A 244 -2.62 -0.01 -22.39
CA ALA A 244 -2.02 0.73 -23.49
C ALA A 244 -1.98 2.23 -23.14
N THR A 245 -0.86 2.87 -23.41
CA THR A 245 -0.68 4.33 -23.28
C THR A 245 0.29 4.80 -24.36
N ALA A 246 0.51 6.11 -24.48
CA ALA A 246 1.51 6.64 -25.38
C ALA A 246 2.93 6.41 -24.82
N ARG A 247 3.91 6.16 -25.70
CA ARG A 247 5.30 5.98 -25.29
C ARG A 247 5.82 7.26 -24.64
N HIS A 248 5.52 8.42 -25.20
CA HIS A 248 6.05 9.69 -24.67
C HIS A 248 5.66 9.97 -23.21
N VAL A 249 4.60 9.33 -22.70
CA VAL A 249 4.20 9.41 -21.28
C VAL A 249 5.16 8.64 -20.39
N LEU A 250 5.66 7.49 -20.84
CA LEU A 250 6.52 6.60 -20.05
C LEU A 250 8.01 6.72 -20.38
N PHE A 251 8.32 7.23 -21.56
CA PHE A 251 9.67 7.54 -22.05
C PHE A 251 9.64 8.92 -22.72
N PRO A 252 9.67 10.00 -21.93
CA PRO A 252 9.61 11.36 -22.46
C PRO A 252 10.75 11.61 -23.45
N PRO A 253 10.50 12.23 -24.62
CA PRO A 253 11.52 12.40 -25.66
C PRO A 253 12.79 13.13 -25.21
N ASN A 254 12.68 13.99 -24.20
CA ASN A 254 13.79 14.80 -23.68
C ASN A 254 14.59 14.12 -22.56
N GLU A 255 14.16 12.95 -22.09
CA GLU A 255 14.72 12.25 -20.91
C GLU A 255 15.56 11.01 -21.28
N GLY A 256 15.58 10.62 -22.56
CA GLY A 256 16.33 9.44 -22.98
C GLY A 256 16.24 9.15 -24.48
N PRO A 257 17.02 8.18 -24.96
CA PRO A 257 17.06 7.86 -26.38
C PRO A 257 15.75 7.21 -26.86
N ASN A 258 15.38 7.48 -28.10
CA ASN A 258 14.22 6.87 -28.75
C ASN A 258 14.55 5.45 -29.23
N VAL A 259 14.72 4.52 -28.27
CA VAL A 259 15.06 3.11 -28.53
C VAL A 259 13.90 2.21 -28.16
N ASN A 260 13.91 1.01 -28.75
CA ASN A 260 12.96 -0.05 -28.45
C ASN A 260 13.19 -0.55 -27.02
N TYR A 261 12.10 -0.68 -26.26
CA TYR A 261 12.08 -1.35 -24.98
C TYR A 261 11.20 -2.60 -25.06
N ALA A 262 11.74 -3.74 -24.64
CA ALA A 262 10.99 -4.98 -24.49
C ALA A 262 11.53 -5.75 -23.29
N ARG A 263 10.65 -6.06 -22.34
CA ARG A 263 11.01 -6.88 -21.17
C ARG A 263 10.86 -8.35 -21.53
N THR A 264 11.94 -8.98 -21.99
CA THR A 264 11.93 -10.38 -22.46
C THR A 264 12.14 -11.40 -21.34
N ASN A 265 12.70 -11.00 -20.19
CA ASN A 265 12.93 -11.89 -19.04
C ASN A 265 12.96 -11.11 -17.72
N ILE A 266 13.07 -11.83 -16.58
CA ILE A 266 13.03 -11.25 -15.24
C ILE A 266 14.29 -10.42 -14.93
N SER A 267 15.44 -10.77 -15.52
CA SER A 267 16.71 -10.05 -15.34
C SER A 267 16.79 -8.71 -16.09
N ALA A 268 15.93 -8.49 -17.08
CA ALA A 268 15.89 -7.22 -17.81
C ALA A 268 15.45 -6.07 -16.89
N PRO A 269 16.01 -4.85 -17.06
CA PRO A 269 15.61 -3.69 -16.27
C PRO A 269 14.10 -3.48 -16.27
N ARG A 270 13.53 -3.41 -15.06
CA ARG A 270 12.09 -3.21 -14.85
C ARG A 270 11.81 -1.72 -14.69
N HIS A 271 11.05 -1.15 -15.62
CA HIS A 271 10.52 0.21 -15.47
C HIS A 271 9.11 0.15 -14.88
N ASN A 272 8.95 0.69 -13.68
CA ASN A 272 7.66 0.74 -13.01
C ASN A 272 6.83 1.94 -13.48
N VAL A 273 5.52 1.76 -13.43
CA VAL A 273 4.54 2.82 -13.73
C VAL A 273 3.82 3.20 -12.44
N LEU A 274 3.78 4.49 -12.16
CA LEU A 274 3.09 5.09 -11.01
C LEU A 274 1.67 5.49 -11.39
N LEU A 275 0.73 5.30 -10.48
CA LEU A 275 -0.59 5.91 -10.49
C LEU A 275 -0.54 7.24 -9.74
N LEU A 276 -0.84 8.34 -10.42
CA LEU A 276 -0.63 9.72 -9.95
C LEU A 276 0.86 9.97 -9.66
N ASP A 277 1.44 11.04 -10.17
CA ASP A 277 2.71 11.51 -9.64
C ASP A 277 2.51 12.23 -8.30
N THR A 278 3.59 12.72 -7.69
CA THR A 278 3.49 13.48 -6.42
C THR A 278 2.58 14.71 -6.56
N LYS A 279 2.69 15.45 -7.66
CA LYS A 279 1.92 16.67 -7.90
C LYS A 279 0.45 16.38 -8.14
N ALA A 280 0.08 15.41 -8.97
CA ALA A 280 -1.30 14.99 -9.19
C ALA A 280 -1.94 14.44 -7.92
N PHE A 281 -1.17 13.72 -7.10
CA PHE A 281 -1.68 13.27 -5.80
C PHE A 281 -1.92 14.43 -4.84
N ASP A 282 -0.99 15.38 -4.75
CA ASP A 282 -1.18 16.57 -3.90
C ASP A 282 -2.35 17.42 -4.38
N ASN A 283 -2.52 17.57 -5.70
CA ASN A 283 -3.68 18.22 -6.31
C ASN A 283 -5.00 17.49 -5.98
N LEU A 284 -4.99 16.16 -5.95
CA LEU A 284 -6.15 15.36 -5.58
C LEU A 284 -6.49 15.51 -4.09
N ILE A 285 -5.50 15.47 -3.21
CA ILE A 285 -5.69 15.77 -1.78
C ILE A 285 -6.27 17.18 -1.60
N LYS A 286 -5.76 18.15 -2.35
CA LYS A 286 -6.28 19.52 -2.37
C LYS A 286 -7.74 19.56 -2.83
N SER A 287 -8.09 18.84 -3.90
CA SER A 287 -9.47 18.73 -4.41
C SER A 287 -10.43 18.14 -3.37
N ILE A 288 -10.02 17.09 -2.64
CA ILE A 288 -10.84 16.52 -1.55
C ILE A 288 -11.09 17.57 -0.46
N LYS A 289 -10.06 18.31 -0.05
CA LYS A 289 -10.21 19.39 0.95
C LYS A 289 -11.14 20.51 0.46
N ILE A 290 -11.07 20.88 -0.81
CA ILE A 290 -11.97 21.87 -1.41
C ILE A 290 -13.43 21.40 -1.32
N ARG A 291 -13.72 20.14 -1.69
CA ARG A 291 -15.09 19.59 -1.56
C ARG A 291 -15.60 19.57 -0.12
N ILE A 292 -14.74 19.24 0.84
CA ILE A 292 -15.10 19.33 2.28
C ILE A 292 -15.47 20.77 2.66
N ALA A 293 -14.69 21.75 2.19
CA ALA A 293 -14.96 23.17 2.46
C ALA A 293 -16.27 23.65 1.84
N GLU A 294 -16.59 23.22 0.62
CA GLU A 294 -17.84 23.56 -0.05
C GLU A 294 -19.05 23.05 0.75
N HIS A 295 -19.04 21.78 1.18
CA HIS A 295 -20.11 21.25 2.02
C HIS A 295 -20.18 21.95 3.39
N ALA A 296 -19.04 22.33 3.98
CA ALA A 296 -19.02 23.08 5.24
C ALA A 296 -19.68 24.46 5.12
N ILE A 297 -19.41 25.19 4.03
CA ILE A 297 -20.03 26.48 3.74
C ILE A 297 -21.54 26.32 3.52
N MET A 298 -21.95 25.27 2.81
CA MET A 298 -23.37 24.99 2.58
C MET A 298 -24.09 24.61 3.87
N ALA A 299 -23.48 23.80 4.73
CA ALA A 299 -24.02 23.45 6.04
C ALA A 299 -24.23 24.69 6.93
N GLU A 300 -23.25 25.59 6.99
CA GLU A 300 -23.39 26.86 7.71
C GLU A 300 -24.54 27.72 7.15
N LEU A 301 -24.67 27.78 5.82
CA LEU A 301 -25.74 28.52 5.16
C LEU A 301 -27.12 27.92 5.50
N TYR A 302 -27.27 26.60 5.46
CA TYR A 302 -28.53 25.93 5.81
C TYR A 302 -28.90 26.13 7.28
N ASN A 303 -27.94 26.00 8.20
CA ASN A 303 -28.14 26.30 9.62
C ASN A 303 -28.69 27.72 9.82
N ARG A 304 -28.04 28.72 9.23
CA ARG A 304 -28.49 30.12 9.34
C ARG A 304 -29.89 30.34 8.76
N GLN A 305 -30.25 29.60 7.71
CA GLN A 305 -31.60 29.68 7.12
C GLN A 305 -32.66 28.99 7.97
N ILE A 306 -32.29 27.92 8.71
CA ILE A 306 -33.17 27.23 9.67
C ILE A 306 -33.41 28.14 10.88
N GLU A 307 -32.35 28.70 11.47
CA GLU A 307 -32.45 29.65 12.60
C GLU A 307 -33.39 30.82 12.27
N LYS A 308 -33.23 31.43 11.09
CA LYS A 308 -34.12 32.52 10.65
C LYS A 308 -35.59 32.12 10.47
N LEU A 309 -35.87 30.87 10.09
CA LEU A 309 -37.25 30.38 9.99
C LEU A 309 -37.83 30.15 11.38
N GLN A 310 -37.04 29.59 12.30
CA GLN A 310 -37.46 29.36 13.69
C GLN A 310 -37.74 30.67 14.43
N GLU A 311 -36.93 31.71 14.20
CA GLU A 311 -37.15 33.05 14.75
C GLU A 311 -38.46 33.69 14.26
N ARG A 312 -38.85 33.51 12.99
CA ARG A 312 -40.11 34.04 12.45
C ARG A 312 -41.32 33.37 13.08
N LYS A 313 -41.31 32.04 13.15
CA LYS A 313 -42.37 31.24 13.79
C LYS A 313 -42.60 31.62 15.25
N ALA A 314 -41.55 32.00 15.97
CA ALA A 314 -41.67 32.45 17.35
C ALA A 314 -42.37 33.83 17.51
N GLY A 315 -42.58 34.58 16.41
CA GLY A 315 -43.12 35.94 16.41
C GLY A 315 -44.51 36.11 15.79
N GLU A 316 -45.12 35.08 15.20
CA GLU A 316 -46.40 35.13 14.47
C GLU A 316 -47.51 34.29 15.14
N ASN A 317 -48.78 34.64 14.92
CA ASN A 317 -49.96 33.86 15.35
C ASN A 317 -50.37 32.90 14.21
N GLU A 318 -50.65 31.65 14.56
CA GLU A 318 -50.89 30.50 13.67
C GLU A 318 -51.90 30.78 12.52
N ASP A 319 -51.42 30.83 11.27
CA ASP A 319 -52.19 30.94 10.02
C ASP A 319 -51.66 29.93 8.96
N GLU A 320 -52.37 29.75 7.83
CA GLU A 320 -52.08 28.75 6.77
C GLU A 320 -50.63 28.75 6.20
N ASP A 321 -49.87 29.83 6.39
CA ASP A 321 -48.44 29.93 6.03
C ASP A 321 -47.54 28.93 6.81
N ASP A 322 -48.00 28.44 7.97
CA ASP A 322 -47.25 27.53 8.85
C ASP A 322 -46.87 26.20 8.18
N VAL A 323 -47.75 25.65 7.33
CA VAL A 323 -47.51 24.37 6.65
C VAL A 323 -46.43 24.51 5.58
N GLN A 324 -46.37 25.66 4.89
CA GLN A 324 -45.36 25.92 3.87
C GLN A 324 -43.99 26.17 4.52
N GLU A 325 -43.94 26.95 5.59
CA GLU A 325 -42.69 27.19 6.33
C GLU A 325 -42.14 25.92 6.97
N ALA A 326 -43.01 25.06 7.54
CA ALA A 326 -42.60 23.75 8.06
C ALA A 326 -41.99 22.85 6.97
N LYS A 327 -42.56 22.85 5.75
CA LYS A 327 -41.99 22.12 4.61
C LYS A 327 -40.64 22.67 4.18
N GLU A 328 -40.45 24.00 4.22
CA GLU A 328 -39.17 24.62 3.88
C GLU A 328 -38.08 24.37 4.91
N GLU A 329 -38.42 24.45 6.19
CA GLU A 329 -37.53 24.09 7.29
C GLU A 329 -37.07 22.64 7.15
N TRP A 330 -38.02 21.70 6.99
CA TRP A 330 -37.70 20.28 6.81
C TRP A 330 -36.75 20.02 5.63
N LYS A 331 -36.99 20.66 4.48
CA LYS A 331 -36.10 20.56 3.31
C LYS A 331 -34.69 21.09 3.60
N LYS A 332 -34.57 22.18 4.36
CA LYS A 332 -33.27 22.75 4.73
C LYS A 332 -32.54 21.87 5.73
N THR A 333 -33.26 21.30 6.70
CA THR A 333 -32.72 20.31 7.64
C THR A 333 -32.19 19.09 6.89
N GLN A 334 -32.95 18.55 5.93
CA GLN A 334 -32.47 17.44 5.10
C GLN A 334 -31.17 17.80 4.35
N LYS A 335 -31.11 18.98 3.74
CA LYS A 335 -29.89 19.43 3.03
C LYS A 335 -28.69 19.65 3.96
N LEU A 336 -28.94 20.11 5.18
CA LEU A 336 -27.93 20.22 6.22
C LEU A 336 -27.38 18.84 6.59
N ASP A 337 -28.26 17.87 6.81
CA ASP A 337 -27.87 16.49 7.12
C ASP A 337 -27.05 15.88 5.97
N GLU A 338 -27.50 16.03 4.73
CA GLU A 338 -26.77 15.59 3.53
C GLU A 338 -25.37 16.24 3.42
N ALA A 339 -25.26 17.54 3.71
CA ALA A 339 -23.97 18.23 3.70
C ALA A 339 -23.02 17.70 4.79
N ASN A 340 -23.54 17.47 6.00
CA ASN A 340 -22.76 16.92 7.11
C ASN A 340 -22.31 15.47 6.84
N GLU A 341 -23.19 14.63 6.31
CA GLU A 341 -22.86 13.26 5.89
C GLU A 341 -21.78 13.26 4.80
N ALA A 342 -21.89 14.17 3.83
CA ALA A 342 -20.90 14.31 2.78
C ALA A 342 -19.53 14.73 3.33
N MET A 343 -19.48 15.68 4.27
CA MET A 343 -18.24 16.09 4.95
C MET A 343 -17.57 14.92 5.68
N ASP A 344 -18.33 14.15 6.45
CA ASP A 344 -17.79 13.00 7.18
C ASP A 344 -17.28 11.90 6.23
N ALA A 345 -18.00 11.64 5.14
CA ALA A 345 -17.58 10.68 4.11
C ALA A 345 -16.31 11.13 3.39
N LEU A 346 -16.22 12.40 2.99
CA LEU A 346 -15.05 12.99 2.33
C LEU A 346 -13.84 13.05 3.28
N HIS A 347 -14.05 13.36 4.56
CA HIS A 347 -12.97 13.35 5.55
C HIS A 347 -12.41 11.95 5.77
N LYS A 348 -13.29 10.95 5.93
CA LYS A 348 -12.87 9.54 6.01
C LYS A 348 -12.11 9.12 4.76
N PHE A 349 -12.56 9.57 3.58
CA PHE A 349 -11.87 9.31 2.32
C PHE A 349 -10.49 9.99 2.24
N HIS A 350 -10.40 11.26 2.64
CA HIS A 350 -9.13 11.99 2.75
C HIS A 350 -8.12 11.24 3.63
N ASP A 351 -8.54 10.78 4.80
CA ASP A 351 -7.68 10.05 5.73
C ASP A 351 -7.23 8.70 5.18
N GLU A 352 -8.14 7.98 4.54
CA GLU A 352 -7.82 6.73 3.86
C GLU A 352 -6.78 6.95 2.76
N VAL A 353 -7.01 7.93 1.89
CA VAL A 353 -6.11 8.25 0.78
C VAL A 353 -4.74 8.68 1.29
N THR A 354 -4.70 9.59 2.25
CA THR A 354 -3.47 10.10 2.85
C THR A 354 -2.69 9.00 3.56
N LYS A 355 -3.37 8.07 4.24
CA LYS A 355 -2.70 6.98 4.96
C LYS A 355 -2.17 5.91 4.02
N LYS A 356 -2.95 5.52 3.01
CA LYS A 356 -2.65 4.33 2.19
C LYS A 356 -1.90 4.64 0.89
N TRP A 357 -2.03 5.85 0.34
CA TRP A 357 -1.53 6.18 -1.01
C TRP A 357 -0.44 7.25 -1.04
N ARG A 358 -0.11 7.90 0.09
CA ARG A 358 0.86 9.02 0.14
C ARG A 358 2.24 8.69 -0.44
N ARG A 359 2.77 7.50 -0.17
CA ARG A 359 4.12 7.12 -0.63
C ARG A 359 4.08 6.67 -2.10
N PRO A 360 4.99 7.14 -2.98
CA PRO A 360 5.03 6.69 -4.38
C PRO A 360 5.16 5.17 -4.55
N SER A 361 5.86 4.47 -3.65
CA SER A 361 5.94 3.00 -3.66
C SER A 361 4.57 2.32 -3.49
N GLN A 362 3.63 2.96 -2.79
CA GLN A 362 2.27 2.48 -2.64
C GLN A 362 1.44 2.71 -3.90
N ARG A 363 1.91 3.55 -4.82
CA ARG A 363 1.24 3.95 -6.06
C ARG A 363 1.79 3.28 -7.30
N VAL A 364 2.78 2.38 -7.18
CA VAL A 364 3.21 1.54 -8.29
C VAL A 364 2.02 0.68 -8.74
N LEU A 365 1.60 0.88 -9.99
CA LEU A 365 0.44 0.24 -10.60
C LEU A 365 0.83 -1.03 -11.38
N GLY A 366 2.03 -1.03 -11.94
CA GLY A 366 2.50 -2.08 -12.83
C GLY A 366 3.91 -1.80 -13.34
N HIS A 367 4.25 -2.42 -14.46
CA HIS A 367 5.53 -2.20 -15.12
C HIS A 367 5.41 -2.27 -16.64
N ILE A 368 6.30 -1.56 -17.33
CA ILE A 368 6.34 -1.55 -18.79
C ILE A 368 6.79 -2.93 -19.29
N VAL A 369 6.11 -3.47 -20.29
CA VAL A 369 6.50 -4.72 -20.96
C VAL A 369 7.01 -4.50 -22.38
N ARG A 370 6.48 -3.50 -23.08
CA ARG A 370 6.88 -3.19 -24.46
C ARG A 370 6.69 -1.71 -24.77
N SER A 371 7.62 -1.11 -25.50
CA SER A 371 7.50 0.20 -26.08
C SER A 371 8.45 0.31 -27.28
N PRO A 372 7.96 0.23 -28.54
CA PRO A 372 8.80 0.52 -29.70
C PRO A 372 9.29 1.97 -29.69
N PRO A 373 10.28 2.35 -30.52
CA PRO A 373 10.62 3.75 -30.75
C PRO A 373 9.43 4.53 -31.33
N ILE A 374 9.32 5.81 -30.99
CA ILE A 374 8.42 6.72 -31.70
C ILE A 374 8.85 6.76 -33.18
N THR A 375 7.93 6.39 -34.07
CA THR A 375 8.16 6.37 -35.51
C THR A 375 7.08 7.19 -36.21
N LEU A 376 7.49 8.19 -36.99
CA LEU A 376 6.59 8.97 -37.83
C LEU A 376 6.39 8.25 -39.17
N GLY A 377 5.15 8.20 -39.67
CA GLY A 377 4.89 7.54 -40.96
C GLY A 377 5.08 6.02 -40.93
N ALA A 378 4.72 5.38 -39.82
CA ALA A 378 4.89 3.94 -39.63
C ALA A 378 3.89 3.12 -40.47
N GLY A 379 4.37 1.99 -40.99
CA GLY A 379 3.55 1.05 -41.76
C GLY A 379 3.05 1.61 -43.10
N THR A 380 2.08 0.91 -43.70
CA THR A 380 1.45 1.32 -44.97
C THR A 380 0.49 2.50 -44.81
N GLU A 381 -0.10 2.62 -43.62
CA GLU A 381 -1.09 3.65 -43.31
C GLU A 381 -0.45 5.01 -42.93
N GLY A 382 0.85 5.03 -42.64
CA GLY A 382 1.58 6.27 -42.37
C GLY A 382 1.25 6.92 -41.01
N PHE A 383 0.68 6.18 -40.06
CA PHE A 383 0.38 6.70 -38.73
C PHE A 383 1.63 6.87 -37.85
N ILE A 384 1.52 7.65 -36.78
CA ILE A 384 2.56 7.75 -35.76
C ILE A 384 2.48 6.52 -34.86
N GLU A 385 3.59 5.78 -34.76
CA GLU A 385 3.74 4.71 -33.78
C GLU A 385 4.27 5.31 -32.47
N ASP A 386 3.37 5.60 -31.53
CA ASP A 386 3.70 6.16 -30.21
C ASP A 386 2.89 5.44 -29.14
N PHE A 387 3.33 4.25 -28.76
CA PHE A 387 2.65 3.45 -27.75
C PHE A 387 3.61 2.72 -26.83
N ALA A 388 3.12 2.45 -25.62
CA ALA A 388 3.71 1.56 -24.66
C ALA A 388 2.63 0.67 -24.03
N ILE A 389 3.03 -0.56 -23.71
CA ILE A 389 2.20 -1.54 -23.04
C ILE A 389 2.73 -1.75 -21.63
N VAL A 390 1.84 -1.66 -20.65
CA VAL A 390 2.12 -1.81 -19.23
C VAL A 390 1.40 -3.06 -18.74
N GLU A 391 2.10 -3.98 -18.10
CA GLU A 391 1.47 -5.07 -17.35
C GLU A 391 1.08 -4.55 -15.96
N LEU A 392 -0.23 -4.57 -15.67
CA LEU A 392 -0.78 -4.12 -14.40
C LEU A 392 -0.61 -5.19 -13.32
N ASP A 393 -0.32 -4.76 -12.10
CA ASP A 393 -0.30 -5.66 -10.96
C ASP A 393 -1.73 -6.13 -10.65
N SER A 394 -2.00 -7.41 -10.93
CA SER A 394 -3.31 -8.04 -10.68
C SER A 394 -3.80 -7.85 -9.24
N SER A 395 -2.89 -7.72 -8.28
CA SER A 395 -3.23 -7.49 -6.88
C SER A 395 -3.65 -6.07 -6.55
N LYS A 396 -3.42 -5.13 -7.47
CA LYS A 396 -3.87 -3.73 -7.40
C LYS A 396 -5.24 -3.56 -8.01
N ILE A 397 -5.51 -4.22 -9.12
CA ILE A 397 -6.72 -3.94 -9.91
C ILE A 397 -7.82 -4.98 -9.70
N GLY A 398 -7.48 -6.22 -9.30
CA GLY A 398 -8.38 -7.37 -9.39
C GLY A 398 -9.69 -7.23 -8.61
N LYS A 399 -9.72 -6.44 -7.53
CA LYS A 399 -10.95 -6.22 -6.74
C LYS A 399 -11.93 -5.25 -7.40
N ALA A 400 -11.42 -4.25 -8.13
CA ALA A 400 -12.21 -3.15 -8.68
C ALA A 400 -12.40 -3.22 -10.19
N PHE A 401 -11.48 -3.85 -10.92
CA PHE A 401 -11.51 -3.93 -12.37
C PHE A 401 -12.74 -4.71 -12.85
N ARG A 402 -13.44 -4.16 -13.84
CA ARG A 402 -14.64 -4.73 -14.47
C ARG A 402 -14.56 -4.74 -16.00
N GLY A 403 -13.38 -4.44 -16.55
CA GLY A 403 -13.20 -4.18 -17.97
C GLY A 403 -13.04 -2.68 -18.26
N ASN A 404 -13.11 -2.35 -19.54
CA ASN A 404 -13.06 -0.98 -20.04
C ASN A 404 -14.34 -0.23 -19.63
N VAL A 405 -14.22 0.74 -18.72
CA VAL A 405 -15.33 1.57 -18.20
C VAL A 405 -14.97 3.04 -18.35
N ILE A 406 -15.90 3.84 -18.84
CA ILE A 406 -15.78 5.29 -18.96
C ILE A 406 -16.56 5.93 -17.83
N ASP A 407 -15.93 6.85 -17.11
CA ASP A 407 -16.60 7.75 -16.17
C ASP A 407 -17.04 8.99 -16.95
N LEU A 408 -18.35 9.28 -16.94
CA LEU A 408 -18.92 10.45 -17.61
C LEU A 408 -18.90 11.70 -16.73
N GLY A 409 -18.37 11.58 -15.51
CA GLY A 409 -18.39 12.63 -14.51
C GLY A 409 -19.75 12.74 -13.81
N THR A 410 -19.82 13.71 -12.93
CA THR A 410 -21.03 14.15 -12.25
C THR A 410 -21.61 15.39 -12.93
N PHE A 411 -22.93 15.48 -12.95
CA PHE A 411 -23.68 16.57 -13.57
C PHE A 411 -23.95 17.72 -12.60
#